data_AF-S9QGF0-F1
#
_entry.id   AF-S9QGF0-F1
#
_cell.length_a   1.000
_cell.length_b   1.000
_cell.length_c   1.000
_cell.angle_alpha   90.00
_cell.angle_beta   90.00
_cell.angle_gamma   90.00
#
_symmetry.space_group_name_H-M   'P 1'
#
loop_
_entity.id
_entity.type
_entity.pdbx_description
1 polymer ?
#
loop_
_entity_poly.entity_id
_entity_poly.type
_entity_poly.pdbx_seq_one_letter_code
_entity_poly.pdbx_strand_id
1 'polypeptide(L)'
;MKGRSIEYSDAEPFWIHDNSKRPRREAHAEFVYVWDRPDVSLSNFNSLCKRKGWMTGRTGCFEQGQESWNKGKQMPFNPNSAKTQFKKGHRPHTYRGAGHERIDSKDGYVIMIVDETNPWTGAPTRPVHKHKYLWEKANGPVPEGHRLKCLDGDKTNCDPSNWEPIPRALAPRLNGRFGRGYDTAPAELKPTIMATARLEHAAREAKKRGRS
;
A
#
# COMPACT_ATOMS: atom_id res chain seq x y z
N MET A 1 17.48 -37.26 -11.78
CA MET A 1 17.46 -38.75 -11.85
C MET A 1 16.03 -39.22 -11.59
N LYS A 2 15.46 -40.07 -12.45
CA LYS A 2 14.18 -40.72 -12.16
C LYS A 2 14.42 -41.81 -11.10
N GLY A 3 13.66 -41.81 -10.02
CA GLY A 3 13.74 -42.87 -9.00
C GLY A 3 13.29 -44.22 -9.57
N ARG A 4 13.86 -45.32 -9.05
CA ARG A 4 13.43 -46.69 -9.40
C ARG A 4 12.02 -46.93 -8.88
N SER A 5 11.14 -47.54 -9.69
CA SER A 5 9.82 -47.96 -9.23
C SER A 5 9.98 -49.07 -8.19
N ILE A 6 9.21 -48.98 -7.10
CA ILE A 6 9.14 -50.04 -6.10
C ILE A 6 8.11 -51.04 -6.60
N GLU A 7 8.55 -52.28 -6.77
CA GLU A 7 7.68 -53.40 -7.09
C GLU A 7 7.04 -53.90 -5.79
N TYR A 8 5.73 -54.07 -5.86
CA TYR A 8 4.93 -54.64 -4.78
C TYR A 8 4.39 -55.98 -5.26
N SER A 9 4.28 -56.96 -4.37
CA SER A 9 3.56 -58.19 -4.66
C SER A 9 2.06 -57.91 -4.81
N ASP A 10 1.29 -58.86 -5.35
CA ASP A 10 -0.16 -58.66 -5.49
C ASP A 10 -0.87 -58.53 -4.14
N ALA A 11 -0.33 -59.11 -3.07
CA ALA A 11 -0.94 -59.15 -1.74
C ALA A 11 -0.58 -57.93 -0.85
N GLU A 12 0.58 -57.31 -1.06
CA GLU A 12 1.04 -56.15 -0.28
C GLU A 12 0.09 -54.93 -0.39
N PRO A 13 -0.40 -54.52 -1.58
CA PRO A 13 -1.35 -53.42 -1.72
C PRO A 13 -2.67 -53.66 -0.99
N PHE A 14 -3.16 -54.90 -0.89
CA PHE A 14 -4.38 -55.21 -0.13
C PHE A 14 -4.18 -54.98 1.36
N TRP A 15 -3.07 -55.45 1.92
CA TRP A 15 -2.73 -55.21 3.32
C TRP A 15 -2.62 -53.71 3.62
N ILE A 16 -1.97 -52.95 2.73
CA ILE A 16 -1.80 -51.49 2.87
C ILE A 16 -3.14 -50.76 2.76
N HIS A 17 -4.03 -51.21 1.87
CA HIS A 17 -5.38 -50.68 1.73
C HIS A 17 -6.18 -50.85 3.02
N ASP A 18 -6.22 -52.06 3.58
CA ASP A 18 -7.02 -52.38 4.75
C ASP A 18 -6.53 -51.64 6.01
N ASN A 19 -5.22 -51.37 6.07
CA ASN A 19 -4.59 -50.61 7.16
C ASN A 19 -4.51 -49.10 6.90
N SER A 20 -5.04 -48.60 5.79
CA SER A 20 -4.81 -47.22 5.33
C SER A 20 -5.40 -46.12 6.21
N LYS A 21 -6.37 -46.45 7.08
CA LYS A 21 -7.03 -45.50 8.02
C LYS A 21 -6.24 -45.27 9.32
N ARG A 22 -5.28 -46.16 9.64
CA ARG A 22 -4.44 -46.09 10.84
C ARG A 22 -3.39 -44.97 10.73
N PRO A 23 -2.78 -44.53 11.85
CA PRO A 23 -1.64 -43.62 11.80
C PRO A 23 -0.54 -44.16 10.88
N ARG A 24 -0.10 -43.34 9.91
CA ARG A 24 0.81 -43.78 8.83
C ARG A 24 2.11 -44.38 9.33
N ARG A 25 2.66 -43.82 10.41
CA ARG A 25 3.92 -44.28 11.00
C ARG A 25 3.77 -45.67 11.60
N GLU A 26 2.65 -45.97 12.24
CA GLU A 26 2.37 -47.28 12.83
C GLU A 26 2.09 -48.33 11.75
N ALA A 27 1.22 -48.00 10.78
CA ALA A 27 0.90 -48.90 9.68
C ALA A 27 2.12 -49.24 8.81
N HIS A 28 3.03 -48.28 8.61
CA HIS A 28 4.29 -48.52 7.90
C HIS A 28 5.24 -49.42 8.69
N ALA A 29 5.40 -49.19 9.99
CA ALA A 29 6.28 -50.02 10.82
C ALA A 29 5.82 -51.48 10.84
N GLU A 30 4.50 -51.72 10.93
CA GLU A 30 3.93 -53.06 10.88
C GLU A 30 4.04 -53.69 9.49
N PHE A 31 3.86 -52.90 8.41
CA PHE A 31 4.09 -53.37 7.03
C PHE A 31 5.52 -53.89 6.84
N VAL A 32 6.51 -53.11 7.27
CA VAL A 32 7.93 -53.48 7.15
C VAL A 32 8.21 -54.76 7.93
N TYR A 33 7.63 -54.91 9.12
CA TYR A 33 7.79 -56.10 9.95
C TYR A 33 7.11 -57.35 9.35
N VAL A 34 5.87 -57.24 8.89
CA VAL A 34 5.08 -58.38 8.38
C VAL A 34 5.60 -58.89 7.04
N TRP A 35 6.06 -57.99 6.17
CA TRP A 35 6.48 -58.31 4.80
C TRP A 35 8.00 -58.34 4.60
N ASP A 36 8.78 -58.10 5.66
CA ASP A 36 10.24 -57.96 5.62
C ASP A 36 10.73 -57.00 4.53
N ARG A 37 10.15 -55.78 4.52
CA ARG A 37 10.37 -54.73 3.50
C ARG A 37 11.11 -53.49 4.03
N PRO A 38 12.35 -53.60 4.53
CA PRO A 38 13.09 -52.45 5.06
C PRO A 38 13.47 -51.43 3.96
N ASP A 39 13.40 -51.82 2.68
CA ASP A 39 13.63 -50.98 1.52
C ASP A 39 12.50 -49.95 1.29
N VAL A 40 11.29 -50.24 1.76
CA VAL A 40 10.15 -49.34 1.62
C VAL A 40 10.17 -48.29 2.72
N SER A 41 10.69 -47.10 2.41
CA SER A 41 10.63 -45.96 3.33
C SER A 41 9.19 -45.50 3.62
N LEU A 42 8.98 -44.84 4.77
CA LEU A 42 7.70 -44.21 5.13
C LEU A 42 7.21 -43.21 4.06
N SER A 43 8.13 -42.53 3.39
CA SER A 43 7.81 -41.60 2.30
C SER A 43 7.23 -42.32 1.09
N ASN A 44 7.78 -43.48 0.73
CA ASN A 44 7.31 -44.32 -0.37
C ASN A 44 5.94 -44.93 -0.04
N PHE A 45 5.76 -45.40 1.20
CA PHE A 45 4.49 -45.89 1.72
C PHE A 45 3.41 -44.81 1.65
N ASN A 46 3.69 -43.60 2.16
CA ASN A 46 2.77 -42.45 2.08
C ASN A 46 2.43 -42.09 0.63
N SER A 47 3.42 -42.11 -0.27
CA SER A 47 3.24 -41.80 -1.69
C SER A 47 2.37 -42.83 -2.39
N LEU A 48 2.52 -44.13 -2.07
CA LEU A 48 1.64 -45.19 -2.58
C LEU A 48 0.19 -44.94 -2.16
N CYS A 49 -0.05 -44.73 -0.86
CA CYS A 49 -1.40 -44.49 -0.36
C CYS A 49 -2.03 -43.23 -0.96
N LYS A 50 -1.26 -42.16 -1.18
CA LYS A 50 -1.73 -40.96 -1.89
C LYS A 50 -2.12 -41.25 -3.34
N ARG A 51 -1.27 -41.95 -4.11
CA ARG A 51 -1.56 -42.31 -5.51
C ARG A 51 -2.79 -43.20 -5.65
N LYS A 52 -3.04 -44.07 -4.66
CA LYS A 52 -4.18 -44.98 -4.63
C LYS A 52 -5.43 -44.39 -3.95
N GLY A 53 -5.37 -43.15 -3.46
CA GLY A 53 -6.51 -42.48 -2.81
C GLY A 53 -6.86 -43.02 -1.42
N TRP A 54 -6.00 -43.84 -0.81
CA TRP A 54 -6.26 -44.50 0.47
C TRP A 54 -5.98 -43.57 1.65
N MET A 55 -6.72 -42.47 1.78
CA MET A 55 -6.46 -41.43 2.79
C MET A 55 -7.04 -41.77 4.17
N THR A 56 -6.46 -41.20 5.23
CA THR A 56 -6.93 -41.43 6.62
C THR A 56 -8.18 -40.63 6.98
N GLY A 57 -8.72 -39.81 6.06
CA GLY A 57 -9.86 -38.91 6.28
C GLY A 57 -9.54 -37.64 7.09
N ARG A 58 -8.33 -37.53 7.67
CA ARG A 58 -7.89 -36.34 8.41
C ARG A 58 -7.40 -35.27 7.42
N THR A 59 -8.10 -34.14 7.35
CA THR A 59 -7.77 -33.02 6.45
C THR A 59 -6.83 -32.01 7.09
N GLY A 60 -6.81 -31.91 8.44
CA GLY A 60 -6.07 -30.88 9.17
C GLY A 60 -6.69 -29.49 9.06
N CYS A 61 -7.84 -29.37 8.40
CA CYS A 61 -8.60 -28.13 8.30
C CYS A 61 -9.59 -28.03 9.46
N PHE A 62 -9.88 -26.79 9.88
CA PHE A 62 -11.04 -26.53 10.75
C PHE A 62 -12.34 -26.74 9.97
N GLU A 63 -13.35 -27.30 10.62
CA GLU A 63 -14.66 -27.49 10.01
C GLU A 63 -15.40 -26.15 9.89
N GLN A 64 -16.23 -26.01 8.86
CA GLN A 64 -17.02 -24.79 8.67
C GLN A 64 -18.00 -24.64 9.85
N GLY A 65 -17.92 -23.51 10.56
CA GLY A 65 -18.73 -23.27 11.76
C GLY A 65 -18.11 -23.78 13.06
N GLN A 66 -16.93 -24.42 13.00
CA GLN A 66 -16.21 -24.84 14.20
C GLN A 66 -15.83 -23.61 15.04
N GLU A 67 -16.30 -23.59 16.29
CA GLU A 67 -15.93 -22.52 17.22
C GLU A 67 -14.47 -22.67 17.64
N SER A 68 -13.72 -21.56 17.66
CA SER A 68 -12.36 -21.60 18.16
C SER A 68 -12.38 -21.90 19.66
N TRP A 69 -11.43 -22.71 20.12
CA TRP A 69 -11.33 -23.14 21.53
C TRP A 69 -11.17 -21.97 22.53
N ASN A 70 -10.85 -20.77 22.02
CA ASN A 70 -10.64 -19.53 22.76
C ASN A 70 -11.75 -18.48 22.58
N LYS A 71 -12.80 -18.74 21.78
CA LYS A 71 -13.87 -17.75 21.58
C LYS A 71 -14.54 -17.40 22.91
N GLY A 72 -14.69 -16.10 23.16
CA GLY A 72 -15.28 -15.56 24.39
C GLY A 72 -14.41 -15.63 25.64
N LYS A 73 -13.23 -16.28 25.59
CA LYS A 73 -12.31 -16.37 26.73
C LYS A 73 -11.35 -15.19 26.72
N GLN A 74 -11.16 -14.54 27.87
CA GLN A 74 -10.07 -13.59 28.03
C GLN A 74 -8.75 -14.33 28.03
N MET A 75 -7.79 -13.85 27.24
CA MET A 75 -6.44 -14.39 27.23
C MET A 75 -5.76 -14.09 28.58
N PRO A 76 -5.16 -15.09 29.24
CA PRO A 76 -4.45 -14.86 30.50
C PRO A 76 -3.28 -13.90 30.27
N PHE A 77 -2.93 -13.14 31.30
CA PHE A 77 -1.79 -12.25 31.27
C PHE A 77 -0.50 -13.05 31.01
N ASN A 78 0.26 -12.66 29.99
CA ASN A 78 1.57 -13.22 29.70
C ASN A 78 2.60 -12.07 29.67
N PRO A 79 3.64 -12.10 30.50
CA PRO A 79 4.66 -11.04 30.55
C PRO A 79 5.33 -10.76 29.20
N ASN A 80 5.48 -11.77 28.34
CA ASN A 80 6.12 -11.60 27.03
C ASN A 80 5.17 -10.94 26.01
N SER A 81 3.87 -11.23 26.06
CA SER A 81 2.91 -10.55 25.19
C SER A 81 2.63 -9.12 25.67
N ALA A 82 2.59 -8.90 26.98
CA ALA A 82 2.38 -7.58 27.57
C ALA A 82 3.46 -6.56 27.16
N LYS A 83 4.71 -7.01 26.93
CA LYS A 83 5.81 -6.16 26.47
C LYS A 83 5.60 -5.57 25.08
N THR A 84 4.91 -6.28 24.19
CA THR A 84 4.72 -5.88 22.78
C THR A 84 3.33 -5.30 22.50
N GLN A 85 2.43 -5.33 23.48
CA GLN A 85 1.10 -4.73 23.36
C GLN A 85 1.18 -3.20 23.32
N PHE A 86 0.40 -2.61 22.42
CA PHE A 86 0.21 -1.16 22.38
C PHE A 86 -0.46 -0.68 23.67
N LYS A 87 0.20 0.26 24.36
CA LYS A 87 -0.36 0.89 25.55
C LYS A 87 -1.39 1.94 25.14
N LYS A 88 -2.45 2.11 25.95
CA LYS A 88 -3.42 3.19 25.75
C LYS A 88 -2.69 4.55 25.72
N GLY A 89 -2.98 5.36 24.70
CA GLY A 89 -2.36 6.68 24.51
C GLY A 89 -0.95 6.65 23.90
N HIS A 90 -0.40 5.47 23.56
CA HIS A 90 0.89 5.38 22.90
C HIS A 90 0.80 5.97 21.48
N ARG A 91 1.55 7.05 21.24
CA ARG A 91 1.68 7.66 19.91
C ARG A 91 2.87 7.01 19.18
N PRO A 92 2.73 6.63 17.91
CA PRO A 92 3.86 6.16 17.10
C PRO A 92 4.98 7.21 17.04
N HIS A 93 6.23 6.80 16.91
CA HIS A 93 7.37 7.72 16.72
C HIS A 93 7.25 8.57 15.43
N THR A 94 6.46 8.11 14.47
CA THR A 94 6.13 8.82 13.23
C THR A 94 4.97 9.81 13.40
N TYR A 95 4.30 9.85 14.55
CA TYR A 95 3.21 10.79 14.79
C TYR A 95 3.71 12.22 14.65
N ARG A 96 2.93 13.04 13.95
CA ARG A 96 3.13 14.48 13.76
C ARG A 96 1.83 15.19 14.08
N GLY A 97 1.90 16.15 15.00
CA GLY A 97 0.75 16.96 15.42
C GLY A 97 0.56 18.20 14.54
N ALA A 98 -0.45 18.99 14.87
CA ALA A 98 -0.67 20.30 14.26
C ALA A 98 0.58 21.20 14.43
N GLY A 99 0.86 22.01 13.41
CA GLY A 99 2.05 22.86 13.32
C GLY A 99 3.29 22.16 12.77
N HIS A 100 3.30 20.83 12.61
CA HIS A 100 4.44 20.16 11.99
C HIS A 100 4.51 20.46 10.49
N GLU A 101 5.69 20.85 10.02
CA GLU A 101 5.98 21.15 8.63
C GLU A 101 6.97 20.16 8.04
N ARG A 102 6.81 19.83 6.76
CA ARG A 102 7.77 19.05 5.98
C ARG A 102 7.82 19.54 4.55
N ILE A 103 8.97 19.37 3.90
CA ILE A 103 9.09 19.55 2.46
C ILE A 103 8.65 18.25 1.78
N ASP A 104 7.83 18.36 0.73
CA ASP A 104 7.50 17.25 -0.15
C ASP A 104 8.72 16.87 -0.99
N SER A 105 9.23 15.65 -0.80
CA SER A 105 10.40 15.14 -1.52
C SER A 105 10.18 15.01 -3.02
N LYS A 106 8.92 14.95 -3.49
CA LYS A 106 8.61 14.83 -4.92
C LYS A 106 8.57 16.18 -5.61
N ASP A 107 7.80 17.11 -5.06
CA ASP A 107 7.42 18.35 -5.75
C ASP A 107 8.05 19.61 -5.15
N GLY A 108 8.67 19.52 -3.96
CA GLY A 108 9.38 20.61 -3.28
C GLY A 108 8.49 21.60 -2.53
N TYR A 109 7.18 21.33 -2.38
CA TYR A 109 6.27 22.21 -1.64
C TYR A 109 6.34 21.94 -0.13
N VAL A 110 6.11 22.98 0.69
CA VAL A 110 5.94 22.81 2.13
C VAL A 110 4.53 22.32 2.44
N ILE A 111 4.45 21.22 3.18
CA ILE A 111 3.24 20.64 3.73
C ILE A 111 3.22 20.92 5.23
N MET A 112 2.13 21.50 5.72
CA MET A 112 1.89 21.72 7.14
C MET A 112 0.68 20.93 7.61
N ILE A 113 0.69 20.48 8.85
CA ILE A 113 -0.47 19.87 9.49
C ILE A 113 -1.22 20.97 10.24
N VAL A 114 -2.50 21.18 9.91
CA VAL A 114 -3.36 22.15 10.60
C VAL A 114 -4.32 21.44 11.54
N ASP A 115 -4.70 22.13 12.61
CA ASP A 115 -5.68 21.65 13.60
C ASP A 115 -7.11 21.91 13.11
N GLU A 116 -7.43 21.32 11.96
CA GLU A 116 -8.75 21.39 11.35
C GLU A 116 -9.19 19.99 10.98
N THR A 117 -10.48 19.70 11.22
CA THR A 117 -11.06 18.40 10.89
C THR A 117 -10.91 18.12 9.40
N ASN A 118 -10.31 16.96 9.09
CA ASN A 118 -10.13 16.52 7.73
C ASN A 118 -11.50 16.18 7.12
N PRO A 119 -11.92 16.85 6.02
CA PRO A 119 -13.25 16.65 5.43
C PRO A 119 -13.44 15.26 4.80
N TRP A 120 -12.36 14.54 4.48
CA TRP A 120 -12.42 13.22 3.86
C TRP A 120 -12.31 12.08 4.87
N THR A 121 -11.54 12.26 5.94
CA THR A 121 -11.26 11.18 6.91
C THR A 121 -11.88 11.40 8.29
N GLY A 122 -12.37 12.60 8.59
CA GLY A 122 -12.87 12.97 9.92
C GLY A 122 -11.78 13.08 11.00
N ALA A 123 -10.50 12.96 10.64
CA ALA A 123 -9.40 13.13 11.57
C ALA A 123 -9.36 14.57 12.13
N PRO A 124 -8.96 14.78 13.40
CA PRO A 124 -8.96 16.11 14.03
C PRO A 124 -7.97 17.08 13.39
N THR A 125 -6.98 16.57 12.66
CA THR A 125 -5.97 17.35 11.95
C THR A 125 -5.94 16.97 10.48
N ARG A 126 -5.54 17.90 9.60
CA ARG A 126 -5.35 17.61 8.16
C ARG A 126 -4.01 18.16 7.64
N PRO A 127 -3.31 17.41 6.77
CA PRO A 127 -2.16 17.94 6.03
C PRO A 127 -2.64 18.83 4.89
N VAL A 128 -2.01 20.01 4.74
CA VAL A 128 -2.30 20.98 3.68
C VAL A 128 -1.01 21.52 3.08
N HIS A 129 -1.06 21.94 1.81
CA HIS A 129 0.02 22.72 1.23
C HIS A 129 0.05 24.11 1.85
N LYS A 130 1.15 24.45 2.53
CA LYS A 130 1.27 25.68 3.33
C LYS A 130 1.03 26.94 2.50
N HIS A 131 1.63 27.01 1.30
CA HIS A 131 1.42 28.14 0.38
C HIS A 131 -0.06 28.34 0.02
N LYS A 132 -0.77 27.26 -0.31
CA LYS A 132 -2.19 27.33 -0.66
C LYS A 132 -3.03 27.75 0.54
N TYR A 133 -2.76 27.16 1.69
CA TYR A 133 -3.47 27.47 2.93
C TYR A 133 -3.32 28.96 3.32
N LEU A 134 -2.09 29.48 3.31
CA LEU A 134 -1.83 30.89 3.64
C LEU A 134 -2.41 31.84 2.59
N TRP A 135 -2.31 31.49 1.31
CA TRP A 135 -2.91 32.29 0.24
C TRP A 135 -4.43 32.34 0.35
N GLU A 136 -5.08 31.20 0.60
CA GLU A 136 -6.55 31.14 0.75
C GLU A 136 -7.03 31.89 2.00
N LYS A 137 -6.23 31.88 3.08
CA LYS A 137 -6.52 32.65 4.29
C LYS A 137 -6.49 34.17 4.04
N ALA A 138 -5.64 34.65 3.14
CA ALA A 138 -5.49 36.07 2.83
C ALA A 138 -6.45 36.55 1.70
N ASN A 139 -6.69 35.73 0.68
CA ASN A 139 -7.38 36.14 -0.55
C ASN A 139 -8.73 35.45 -0.78
N GLY A 140 -9.10 34.48 0.06
CA GLY A 140 -10.25 33.60 -0.16
C GLY A 140 -9.91 32.39 -1.03
N PRO A 141 -10.91 31.56 -1.39
CA PRO A 141 -10.68 30.32 -2.12
C PRO A 141 -10.04 30.56 -3.49
N VAL A 142 -9.12 29.68 -3.90
CA VAL A 142 -8.55 29.75 -5.26
C VAL A 142 -9.68 29.62 -6.29
N PRO A 143 -9.82 30.55 -7.25
CA PRO A 143 -10.91 30.52 -8.21
C PRO A 143 -10.97 29.21 -9.00
N GLU A 144 -12.18 28.80 -9.39
CA GLU A 144 -12.35 27.59 -10.18
C GLU A 144 -11.56 27.67 -11.49
N GLY A 145 -10.97 26.55 -11.90
CA GLY A 145 -10.12 26.48 -13.09
C GLY A 145 -8.75 27.16 -12.93
N HIS A 146 -8.43 27.73 -11.76
CA HIS A 146 -7.13 28.33 -11.47
C HIS A 146 -6.25 27.41 -10.62
N ARG A 147 -4.96 27.70 -10.61
CA ARG A 147 -3.95 27.09 -9.73
C ARG A 147 -3.00 28.17 -9.25
N LEU A 148 -2.40 27.98 -8.09
CA LEU A 148 -1.35 28.88 -7.62
C LEU A 148 -0.04 28.63 -8.37
N LYS A 149 0.63 29.71 -8.72
CA LYS A 149 1.97 29.72 -9.30
C LYS A 149 2.89 30.56 -8.43
N CYS A 150 4.01 29.96 -8.06
CA CYS A 150 5.13 30.59 -7.37
C CYS A 150 5.83 31.57 -8.31
N LEU A 151 6.02 32.82 -7.87
CA LEU A 151 6.56 33.91 -8.68
C LEU A 151 8.10 33.94 -8.65
N ASP A 152 8.70 33.77 -7.48
CA ASP A 152 10.16 33.76 -7.31
C ASP A 152 10.82 32.42 -7.70
N GLY A 153 10.05 31.34 -7.85
CA GLY A 153 10.52 29.99 -8.16
C GLY A 153 10.90 29.16 -6.93
N ASP A 154 11.00 29.77 -5.75
CA ASP A 154 11.22 29.09 -4.48
C ASP A 154 9.90 28.64 -3.86
N LYS A 155 9.61 27.35 -3.98
CA LYS A 155 8.38 26.73 -3.45
C LYS A 155 8.35 26.65 -1.92
N THR A 156 9.47 26.95 -1.25
CA THR A 156 9.55 27.01 0.22
C THR A 156 9.10 28.37 0.75
N ASN A 157 9.21 29.43 -0.07
CA ASN A 157 8.64 30.74 0.24
C ASN A 157 7.11 30.69 0.16
N CYS A 158 6.47 30.54 1.31
CA CYS A 158 5.01 30.42 1.45
C CYS A 158 4.29 31.76 1.70
N ASP A 159 4.96 32.90 1.53
CA ASP A 159 4.31 34.20 1.66
C ASP A 159 3.20 34.34 0.59
N PRO A 160 1.95 34.70 0.95
CA PRO A 160 0.86 34.88 -0.01
C PRO A 160 1.20 35.78 -1.20
N SER A 161 2.08 36.79 -1.04
CA SER A 161 2.49 37.68 -2.14
C SER A 161 3.34 36.99 -3.20
N ASN A 162 3.99 35.87 -2.87
CA ASN A 162 4.78 35.07 -3.80
C ASN A 162 3.92 34.09 -4.63
N TRP A 163 2.61 34.01 -4.37
CA TRP A 163 1.72 33.08 -5.06
C TRP A 163 0.60 33.82 -5.77
N GLU A 164 0.46 33.56 -7.05
CA GLU A 164 -0.59 34.16 -7.86
C GLU A 164 -1.50 33.07 -8.46
N PRO A 165 -2.83 33.21 -8.40
CA PRO A 165 -3.75 32.32 -9.09
C PRO A 165 -3.66 32.56 -10.60
N ILE A 166 -3.28 31.54 -11.35
CA ILE A 166 -3.25 31.56 -12.81
C ILE A 166 -4.23 30.52 -13.37
N PRO A 167 -4.85 30.75 -14.54
CA PRO A 167 -5.65 29.74 -15.21
C PRO A 167 -4.84 28.46 -15.43
N ARG A 168 -5.42 27.29 -15.17
CA ARG A 168 -4.75 25.99 -15.38
C ARG A 168 -4.28 25.79 -16.82
N ALA A 169 -4.99 26.38 -17.78
CA ALA A 169 -4.65 26.37 -19.21
C ALA A 169 -3.35 27.12 -19.56
N LEU A 170 -2.85 27.95 -18.65
CA LEU A 170 -1.64 28.75 -18.80
C LEU A 170 -0.37 27.93 -18.42
N ALA A 171 -0.51 26.92 -17.55
CA ALA A 171 0.61 26.12 -17.05
C ALA A 171 1.50 25.49 -18.14
N PRO A 172 0.96 24.88 -19.22
CA PRO A 172 1.80 24.31 -20.28
C PRO A 172 2.73 25.33 -20.95
N ARG A 173 2.31 26.61 -21.00
CA ARG A 173 3.06 27.71 -21.61
C ARG A 173 4.17 28.26 -20.74
N LEU A 174 4.06 28.11 -19.42
CA LEU A 174 5.10 28.51 -18.47
C LEU A 174 6.16 27.41 -18.28
N ASN A 175 5.78 26.16 -18.51
CA ASN A 175 6.68 25.01 -18.43
C ASN A 175 7.69 25.00 -19.59
N GLY A 176 8.69 24.13 -19.49
CA GLY A 176 9.80 24.03 -20.45
C GLY A 176 9.42 23.62 -21.88
N ARG A 177 8.21 23.07 -22.13
CA ARG A 177 7.81 22.57 -23.46
C ARG A 177 7.94 23.62 -24.57
N PHE A 178 7.67 24.89 -24.27
CA PHE A 178 7.75 25.99 -25.22
C PHE A 178 9.02 26.85 -25.02
N GLY A 179 10.06 26.29 -24.38
CA GLY A 179 11.36 26.94 -24.21
C GLY A 179 11.39 28.10 -23.22
N ARG A 180 10.29 28.40 -22.52
CA ARG A 180 10.22 29.54 -21.58
C ARG A 180 10.80 29.23 -20.21
N GLY A 181 10.53 28.03 -19.68
CA GLY A 181 11.10 27.54 -18.43
C GLY A 181 10.98 28.55 -17.28
N TYR A 182 9.75 28.98 -16.94
CA TYR A 182 9.52 30.07 -15.98
C TYR A 182 10.27 29.89 -14.66
N ASP A 183 10.31 28.66 -14.13
CA ASP A 183 10.92 28.37 -12.83
C ASP A 183 12.45 28.54 -12.85
N THR A 184 13.08 28.27 -13.99
CA THR A 184 14.54 28.38 -14.19
C THR A 184 14.97 29.72 -14.79
N ALA A 185 14.02 30.56 -15.20
CA ALA A 185 14.31 31.84 -15.82
C ALA A 185 14.89 32.84 -14.80
N PRO A 186 15.80 33.74 -15.23
CA PRO A 186 16.24 34.88 -14.42
C PRO A 186 15.06 35.72 -13.92
N ALA A 187 15.16 36.25 -12.70
CA ALA A 187 14.08 37.00 -12.05
C ALA A 187 13.55 38.15 -12.93
N GLU A 188 14.43 38.85 -13.64
CA GLU A 188 14.10 39.95 -14.56
C GLU A 188 13.22 39.52 -15.74
N LEU A 189 13.33 38.26 -16.19
CA LEU A 189 12.57 37.75 -17.35
C LEU A 189 11.23 37.13 -16.94
N LYS A 190 11.06 36.75 -15.67
CA LYS A 190 9.82 36.11 -15.18
C LYS A 190 8.57 36.96 -15.43
N PRO A 191 8.53 38.28 -15.14
CA PRO A 191 7.37 39.11 -15.42
C PRO A 191 7.00 39.09 -16.91
N THR A 192 7.99 39.21 -17.80
CA THR A 192 7.80 39.20 -19.26
C THR A 192 7.25 37.85 -19.73
N ILE A 193 7.84 36.73 -19.28
CA ILE A 193 7.36 35.38 -19.61
C ILE A 193 5.90 35.19 -19.17
N MET A 194 5.56 35.64 -17.96
CA MET A 194 4.19 35.57 -17.43
C MET A 194 3.23 36.40 -18.29
N ALA A 195 3.60 37.64 -18.63
CA ALA A 195 2.79 38.53 -19.44
C ALA A 195 2.54 37.96 -20.84
N THR A 196 3.57 37.44 -21.52
CA THR A 196 3.42 36.77 -22.82
C THR A 196 2.48 35.58 -22.73
N ALA A 197 2.62 34.74 -21.70
CA ALA A 197 1.77 33.56 -21.53
C ALA A 197 0.30 33.92 -21.23
N ARG A 198 0.04 35.02 -20.51
CA ARG A 198 -1.30 35.59 -20.31
C ARG A 198 -1.90 36.09 -21.62
N LEU A 199 -1.13 36.85 -22.41
CA LEU A 199 -1.59 37.38 -23.69
C LEU A 199 -1.98 36.26 -24.65
N GLU A 200 -1.15 35.22 -24.77
CA GLU A 200 -1.45 34.04 -25.60
C GLU A 200 -2.69 33.29 -25.13
N HIS A 201 -2.89 33.18 -23.81
CA HIS A 201 -4.09 32.56 -23.26
C HIS A 201 -5.34 33.37 -23.60
N ALA A 202 -5.30 34.69 -23.38
CA ALA A 202 -6.41 35.60 -23.70
C ALA A 202 -6.76 35.57 -25.19
N ALA A 203 -5.76 35.63 -26.08
CA ALA A 203 -5.96 35.55 -27.53
C ALA A 203 -6.63 34.23 -27.95
N ARG A 204 -6.25 33.11 -27.32
CA ARG A 204 -6.87 31.79 -27.57
C ARG A 204 -8.33 31.75 -27.08
N GLU A 205 -8.62 32.28 -25.89
CA GLU A 205 -9.98 32.32 -25.37
C GLU A 205 -10.88 33.21 -26.23
N ALA A 206 -10.40 34.35 -26.71
CA ALA A 206 -11.11 35.21 -27.65
C ALA A 206 -11.45 34.48 -28.96
N LYS A 207 -10.49 33.74 -29.53
CA LYS A 207 -10.72 32.93 -30.74
C LYS A 207 -11.72 31.80 -30.52
N LYS A 208 -11.76 31.20 -29.33
CA LYS A 208 -12.73 30.16 -28.98
C LYS A 208 -14.13 30.75 -28.88
N ARG A 209 -14.29 31.93 -28.27
CA ARG A 209 -15.57 32.62 -28.15
C ARG A 209 -16.15 33.02 -29.50
N GLY A 210 -15.33 33.50 -30.43
CA GLY A 210 -15.80 33.85 -31.79
C GLY A 210 -16.08 32.66 -32.72
N ARG A 211 -15.83 31.42 -32.28
CA ARG A 211 -16.14 30.18 -33.02
C ARG A 211 -17.37 29.45 -32.45
N SER A 212 -17.86 29.90 -31.29
CA SER A 212 -19.09 29.40 -30.64
C SER A 212 -20.25 30.30 -31.01
#